data_AF-B4WV27-F1
#
_entry.id   AF-B4WV27-F1
#
_cell.length_a   1.000
_cell.length_b   1.000
_cell.length_c   1.000
_cell.angle_alpha   90.00
_cell.angle_beta   90.00
_cell.angle_gamma   90.00
#
_symmetry.space_group_name_H-M   'P 1'
#
loop_
_entity.id
_entity.type
_entity.pdbx_description
1 polymer ?
#
loop_
_entity_poly.entity_id
_entity_poly.type
_entity_poly.pdbx_seq_one_letter_code
_entity_poly.pdbx_strand_id
1 'polypeptide(L)'
;MQKVESLTLSLDTDETSSEQNRLLKKGEEFETYIIHNQQFITNYGERYRNGERISTGFVESTVNQVISKRMVKKQQMRWTPKGAHLLLQVRTRVLDGNWQATFERWYPELEALAA
;
A
#
# COMPACT_ATOMS: atom_id res chain seq x y z
N MET A 1 -10.67 -9.09 17.64
CA MET A 1 -10.73 -9.73 16.31
C MET A 1 -11.78 -10.83 16.42
N GLN A 2 -12.86 -10.80 15.64
CA GLN A 2 -13.85 -11.88 15.62
C GLN A 2 -13.13 -13.17 15.17
N LYS A 3 -13.32 -14.26 15.91
CA LYS A 3 -12.64 -15.54 15.71
C LYS A 3 -12.88 -16.05 14.29
N VAL A 4 -11.78 -16.33 13.58
CA VAL A 4 -11.75 -16.97 12.25
C VAL A 4 -11.94 -18.48 12.42
N GLU A 5 -12.95 -18.92 13.16
CA GLU A 5 -13.14 -20.35 13.48
C GLU A 5 -14.16 -21.04 12.55
N SER A 6 -14.54 -20.44 11.41
CA SER A 6 -15.65 -20.99 10.59
C SER A 6 -15.39 -21.15 9.09
N LEU A 7 -14.15 -21.03 8.60
CA LEU A 7 -13.89 -21.17 7.15
C LEU A 7 -13.74 -22.64 6.72
N THR A 8 -13.29 -23.52 7.62
CA THR A 8 -13.01 -24.94 7.33
C THR A 8 -14.25 -25.83 7.43
N LEU A 9 -15.20 -25.51 8.32
CA LEU A 9 -16.36 -26.35 8.63
C LEU A 9 -17.40 -26.49 7.49
N SER A 10 -17.37 -25.62 6.47
CA SER A 10 -18.37 -25.62 5.39
C SER A 10 -18.01 -26.52 4.19
N LEU A 11 -16.83 -27.14 4.18
CA LEU A 11 -16.33 -27.96 3.06
C LEU A 11 -16.12 -29.44 3.42
N ASP A 12 -16.35 -29.83 4.68
CA ASP A 12 -16.36 -31.24 5.12
C ASP A 12 -17.68 -31.90 4.68
N THR A 13 -17.80 -32.21 3.39
CA THR A 13 -18.80 -33.14 2.85
C THR A 13 -18.08 -34.37 2.29
N ASP A 14 -18.62 -35.57 2.54
CA ASP A 14 -17.95 -36.87 2.36
C ASP A 14 -17.41 -37.20 0.95
N GLU A 15 -17.68 -36.37 -0.07
CA GLU A 15 -17.01 -36.41 -1.39
C GLU A 15 -16.64 -34.98 -1.85
N THR A 16 -15.50 -34.46 -1.39
CA THR A 16 -14.93 -33.21 -1.91
C THR A 16 -14.25 -33.44 -3.25
N SER A 17 -14.74 -32.77 -4.30
CA SER A 17 -14.07 -32.70 -5.61
C SER A 17 -12.63 -32.16 -5.48
N SER A 18 -11.77 -32.48 -6.46
CA SER A 18 -10.39 -31.96 -6.55
C SER A 18 -10.29 -30.44 -6.29
N GLU A 19 -11.22 -29.65 -6.84
CA GLU A 19 -11.25 -28.20 -6.65
C GLU A 19 -11.64 -27.80 -5.22
N GLN A 20 -12.55 -28.52 -4.58
CA GLN A 20 -12.93 -28.26 -3.18
C GLN A 20 -11.76 -28.56 -2.22
N ASN A 21 -11.01 -29.65 -2.45
CA ASN A 21 -9.81 -29.97 -1.66
C ASN A 21 -8.71 -28.91 -1.84
N ARG A 22 -8.55 -28.40 -3.05
CA ARG A 22 -7.61 -27.29 -3.32
C ARG A 22 -8.03 -26.00 -2.61
N LEU A 23 -9.32 -25.69 -2.59
CA LEU A 23 -9.85 -24.54 -1.86
C LEU A 23 -9.69 -24.69 -0.34
N LEU A 24 -9.97 -25.88 0.20
CA LEU A 24 -9.80 -26.19 1.62
C LEU A 24 -8.34 -25.95 2.04
N LYS A 25 -7.39 -26.50 1.27
CA LYS A 25 -5.96 -26.29 1.50
C LYS A 25 -5.57 -24.80 1.47
N LYS A 26 -6.16 -24.02 0.55
CA LYS A 26 -5.95 -22.56 0.53
C LYS A 26 -6.56 -21.85 1.74
N GLY A 27 -7.69 -22.35 2.24
CA GLY A 27 -8.28 -21.90 3.50
C GLY A 27 -7.37 -22.15 4.70
N GLU A 28 -6.80 -23.35 4.81
CA GLU A 28 -5.85 -23.71 5.87
C GLU A 28 -4.56 -22.88 5.82
N GLU A 29 -4.00 -22.69 4.62
CA GLU A 29 -2.84 -21.81 4.40
C GLU A 29 -3.15 -20.36 4.82
N PHE A 30 -4.36 -19.89 4.51
CA PHE A 30 -4.82 -18.55 4.87
C PHE A 30 -5.03 -18.41 6.39
N GLU A 31 -5.68 -19.37 7.04
CA GLU A 31 -5.87 -19.39 8.49
C GLU A 31 -4.51 -19.37 9.22
N THR A 32 -3.59 -20.22 8.78
CA THR A 32 -2.22 -20.28 9.30
C THR A 32 -1.52 -18.92 9.17
N TYR A 33 -1.66 -18.26 8.02
CA TYR A 33 -1.12 -16.92 7.80
C TYR A 33 -1.72 -15.90 8.77
N ILE A 34 -3.03 -15.88 8.94
CA ILE A 34 -3.72 -14.95 9.85
C ILE A 34 -3.28 -15.15 11.30
N ILE A 35 -3.20 -16.41 11.76
CA ILE A 35 -2.76 -16.74 13.12
C ILE A 35 -1.34 -16.24 13.36
N HIS A 36 -0.40 -16.57 12.46
CA HIS A 36 1.00 -16.17 12.62
C HIS A 36 1.22 -14.65 12.53
N ASN A 37 0.38 -13.94 11.77
CA ASN A 37 0.53 -12.50 11.56
C ASN A 37 -0.47 -11.67 12.39
N GLN A 38 -1.21 -12.27 13.32
CA GLN A 38 -2.30 -11.62 14.04
C GLN A 38 -1.88 -10.31 14.71
N GLN A 39 -0.70 -10.28 15.32
CA GLN A 39 -0.13 -9.09 15.98
C GLN A 39 0.17 -7.92 15.01
N PHE A 40 0.35 -8.21 13.72
CA PHE A 40 0.65 -7.23 12.67
C PHE A 40 -0.61 -6.81 11.89
N ILE A 41 -1.71 -7.56 12.01
CA ILE A 41 -2.96 -7.26 11.32
C ILE A 41 -3.69 -6.13 12.06
N THR A 42 -3.79 -4.98 11.39
CA THR A 42 -4.50 -3.81 11.92
C THR A 42 -6.00 -4.07 12.03
N ASN A 43 -6.61 -3.75 13.19
CA ASN A 43 -8.04 -3.87 13.42
C ASN A 43 -8.83 -2.73 12.76
N TYR A 44 -9.04 -2.83 11.44
CA TYR A 44 -9.76 -1.80 10.68
C TYR A 44 -11.19 -1.53 11.16
N GLY A 45 -11.86 -2.52 11.76
CA GLY A 45 -13.21 -2.34 12.31
C GLY A 45 -13.24 -1.45 13.56
N GLU A 46 -12.22 -1.55 14.41
CA GLU A 46 -12.05 -0.63 15.55
C GLU A 46 -11.69 0.78 15.07
N ARG A 47 -10.75 0.89 14.13
CA ARG A 47 -10.39 2.19 13.53
C ARG A 47 -11.59 2.87 12.89
N TYR A 48 -12.46 2.11 12.21
CA TYR A 48 -13.72 2.61 11.66
C TYR A 48 -14.65 3.15 12.75
N ARG A 49 -14.87 2.38 13.84
CA ARG A 49 -15.72 2.82 14.96
C ARG A 49 -15.17 4.05 15.69
N ASN A 50 -13.85 4.21 15.69
CA ASN A 50 -13.17 5.37 16.29
C ASN A 50 -13.03 6.57 15.33
N GLY A 51 -13.53 6.47 14.09
CA GLY A 51 -13.38 7.52 13.08
C GLY A 51 -11.94 7.73 12.60
N GLU A 52 -11.05 6.78 12.86
CA GLU A 52 -9.67 6.82 12.42
C GLU A 52 -9.56 6.49 10.92
N ARG A 53 -8.47 6.95 10.29
CA ARG A 53 -8.22 6.70 8.87
C ARG A 53 -8.03 5.22 8.57
N ILE A 54 -9.07 4.56 8.06
CA ILE A 54 -9.10 3.11 7.80
C ILE A 54 -8.24 2.70 6.60
N SER A 55 -8.01 3.58 5.62
CA SER A 55 -7.31 3.17 4.40
C SER A 55 -6.43 4.29 3.81
N THR A 56 -5.24 3.88 3.35
CA THR A 56 -4.42 4.61 2.40
C THR A 56 -4.81 4.31 0.96
N GLY A 57 -5.91 3.61 0.69
CA GLY A 57 -6.30 3.11 -0.63
C GLY A 57 -6.34 4.17 -1.74
N PHE A 58 -6.72 5.42 -1.42
CA PHE A 58 -6.59 6.53 -2.36
C PHE A 58 -5.13 6.85 -2.70
N VAL A 59 -4.26 6.88 -1.69
CA VAL A 59 -2.80 7.09 -1.84
C VAL A 59 -2.17 5.90 -2.57
N GLU A 60 -2.50 4.67 -2.18
CA GLU A 60 -2.01 3.44 -2.81
C GLU A 60 -2.44 3.35 -4.26
N SER A 61 -3.70 3.66 -4.57
CA SER A 61 -4.20 3.69 -5.95
C SER A 61 -3.52 4.78 -6.77
N THR A 62 -3.32 5.96 -6.19
CA THR A 62 -2.57 7.05 -6.84
C THR A 62 -1.13 6.64 -7.12
N VAL A 63 -0.46 6.00 -6.16
CA VAL A 63 0.90 5.47 -6.33
C VAL A 63 0.92 4.41 -7.44
N ASN A 64 -0.01 3.46 -7.42
CA ASN A 64 -0.10 2.40 -8.42
C ASN A 64 -0.38 2.96 -9.82
N GLN A 65 -1.20 4.01 -9.93
CA GLN A 65 -1.47 4.71 -11.19
C GLN A 65 -0.24 5.47 -11.69
N VAL A 66 0.47 6.18 -10.81
CA VAL A 66 1.72 6.89 -11.17
C VAL A 66 2.79 5.90 -11.62
N ILE A 67 2.98 4.81 -10.88
CA ILE A 67 3.91 3.74 -11.24
C ILE A 67 3.48 3.15 -12.58
N SER A 68 2.23 2.73 -12.75
CA SER A 68 1.76 2.15 -14.02
C SER A 68 1.93 3.12 -15.20
N LYS A 69 1.54 4.39 -15.04
CA LYS A 69 1.64 5.42 -16.08
C LYS A 69 3.09 5.70 -16.49
N ARG A 70 4.05 5.62 -15.56
CA ARG A 70 5.45 5.94 -15.82
C ARG A 70 6.34 4.73 -16.08
N MET A 71 5.92 3.53 -15.66
CA MET A 71 6.76 2.33 -15.61
C MET A 71 6.24 1.16 -16.46
N VAL A 72 4.98 1.17 -16.91
CA VAL A 72 4.41 0.04 -17.66
C VAL A 72 4.33 0.30 -19.17
N LYS A 73 4.74 -0.73 -19.91
CA LYS A 73 4.63 -1.02 -21.35
C LYS A 73 5.59 -0.38 -22.37
N LYS A 74 6.30 0.73 -22.14
CA LYS A 74 7.28 1.22 -23.15
C LYS A 74 8.53 1.96 -22.64
N GLN A 75 8.68 2.22 -21.34
CA GLN A 75 9.87 2.87 -20.77
C GLN A 75 10.41 2.02 -19.62
N GLN A 76 11.47 1.27 -19.87
CA GLN A 76 12.21 0.56 -18.82
C GLN A 76 12.87 1.61 -17.91
N MET A 77 12.78 1.40 -16.58
CA MET A 77 13.19 2.38 -15.56
C MET A 77 14.59 2.98 -15.82
N ARG A 78 14.71 4.31 -15.78
CA ARG A 78 15.99 5.04 -15.66
C ARG A 78 16.07 5.87 -14.38
N TRP A 79 15.57 5.33 -13.28
CA TRP A 79 15.64 5.99 -11.98
C TRP A 79 16.71 5.30 -11.14
N THR A 80 17.71 6.06 -10.70
CA THR A 80 18.58 5.58 -9.63
C THR A 80 17.79 5.60 -8.32
N PRO A 81 18.11 4.75 -7.32
CA PRO A 81 17.48 4.81 -6.00
C PRO A 81 17.49 6.21 -5.40
N LYS A 82 18.57 6.96 -5.61
CA LYS A 82 18.71 8.37 -5.24
C LYS A 82 17.69 9.27 -5.95
N GLY A 83 17.52 9.12 -7.26
CA GLY A 83 16.53 9.90 -8.04
C GLY A 83 15.10 9.67 -7.58
N ALA A 84 14.74 8.42 -7.28
CA ALA A 84 13.41 8.09 -6.76
C ALA A 84 13.17 8.71 -5.38
N HIS A 85 14.17 8.64 -4.49
CA HIS A 85 14.11 9.28 -3.17
C HIS A 85 13.93 10.80 -3.26
N LEU A 86 14.71 11.47 -4.11
CA LEU A 86 14.60 12.92 -4.31
C LEU A 86 13.24 13.33 -4.89
N LEU A 87 12.70 12.56 -5.84
CA LEU A 87 11.36 12.84 -6.37
C LEU A 87 10.29 12.72 -5.28
N LEU A 88 10.36 11.70 -4.43
CA LEU A 88 9.42 11.56 -3.31
C LEU A 88 9.51 12.76 -2.36
N GLN A 89 10.72 13.22 -2.02
CA GLN A 89 10.89 14.42 -1.20
C GLN A 89 10.22 15.65 -1.84
N VAL A 90 10.47 15.92 -3.12
CA VAL A 90 9.85 17.05 -3.84
C VAL A 90 8.33 16.90 -3.87
N ARG A 91 7.81 15.71 -4.21
CA ARG A 91 6.37 15.43 -4.25
C ARG A 91 5.70 15.67 -2.90
N THR A 92 6.30 15.20 -1.81
CA THR A 92 5.79 15.44 -0.46
C THR A 92 5.75 16.94 -0.14
N ARG A 93 6.83 17.68 -0.41
CA ARG A 93 6.87 19.13 -0.18
C ARG A 93 5.81 19.90 -0.98
N VAL A 94 5.52 19.47 -2.22
CA VAL A 94 4.44 20.05 -3.03
C VAL A 94 3.07 19.79 -2.40
N LEU A 95 2.81 18.55 -1.96
CA LEU A 95 1.53 18.18 -1.34
C LEU A 95 1.33 18.89 0.00
N ASP A 96 2.41 19.11 0.75
CA ASP A 96 2.37 19.82 2.03
C ASP A 96 2.32 21.35 1.87
N GLY A 97 2.30 21.88 0.64
CA GLY A 97 2.31 23.33 0.36
C GLY A 97 3.65 24.03 0.66
N ASN A 98 4.68 23.28 1.04
CA ASN A 98 5.98 23.80 1.48
C ASN A 98 7.03 23.84 0.35
N TRP A 99 6.65 23.53 -0.88
CA TRP A 99 7.59 23.41 -1.99
C TRP A 99 8.34 24.71 -2.25
N GLN A 100 7.63 25.84 -2.31
CA GLN A 100 8.24 27.14 -2.62
C GLN A 100 9.32 27.54 -1.61
N ALA A 101 8.98 27.56 -0.32
CA ALA A 101 9.95 27.86 0.74
C ALA A 101 11.13 26.86 0.78
N THR A 102 10.88 25.58 0.46
CA THR A 102 11.95 24.58 0.36
C THR A 102 12.86 24.86 -0.82
N PHE A 103 12.29 25.25 -1.97
CA PHE A 103 13.02 25.56 -3.19
C PHE A 103 13.90 26.81 -3.01
N GLU A 104 13.33 27.89 -2.47
CA GLU A 104 14.05 29.13 -2.14
C GLU A 104 15.22 28.85 -1.19
N ARG A 105 15.00 28.00 -0.18
CA ARG A 105 16.08 27.57 0.73
C ARG A 105 17.17 26.75 0.04
N TRP A 106 16.82 25.92 -0.95
CA TRP A 106 17.78 25.06 -1.64
C TRP A 106 18.58 25.80 -2.70
N TYR A 107 17.98 26.82 -3.32
CA TYR A 107 18.57 27.59 -4.42
C TYR A 107 18.44 29.11 -4.17
N PRO A 108 19.02 29.64 -3.08
CA PRO A 108 18.93 31.07 -2.75
C PRO A 108 19.54 31.98 -3.83
N GLU A 109 20.51 31.48 -4.60
CA GLU A 109 21.14 32.18 -5.70
C GLU A 109 20.23 32.48 -6.89
N LEU A 110 19.17 31.68 -7.10
CA LEU A 110 18.22 31.90 -8.21
C LEU A 110 17.28 33.08 -7.93
N GLU A 111 17.03 33.37 -6.66
CA GLU A 111 16.24 34.54 -6.25
C GLU A 111 17.03 35.83 -6.48
N ALA A 112 18.34 35.81 -6.22
CA ALA A 112 19.25 36.93 -6.48
C ALA A 112 19.46 37.22 -7.98
N LEU A 113 19.24 36.24 -8.86
CA LEU A 113 19.32 36.40 -10.31
C LEU A 113 18.00 36.88 -10.95
N ALA A 114 16.89 36.84 -10.20
CA ALA A 114 15.57 37.27 -10.66
C ALA A 114 15.19 38.70 -10.23
N ALA A 115 16.05 39.37 -9.45
CA ALA A 115 15.93 40.76 -9.00
C ALA A 115 16.71 41.73 -9.91
#